data_AF-A0A9D8LE47-F1
#
_entry.id   AF-A0A9D8LE47-F1
#
_cell.length_a   1.000
_cell.length_b   1.000
_cell.length_c   1.000
_cell.angle_alpha   90.00
_cell.angle_beta   90.00
_cell.angle_gamma   90.00
#
_symmetry.space_group_name_H-M   'P 1'
#
loop_
_entity.id
_entity.type
_entity.pdbx_description
1 polymer ?
#
loop_
_entity_poly.entity_id
_entity_poly.type
_entity_poly.pdbx_seq_one_letter_code
_entity_poly.pdbx_strand_id
1 'polypeptide(L)' 'YKEIVPSWQFADFLLGYGQRPNPHHMSTIKLRQAGFDACIDTEAMFVELLGELQKRKILPA' A
#
# COMPACT_ATOMS: atom_id res chain seq x y z
N TYR A 1 -18.17 -3.27 -4.33
CA TYR A 1 -17.49 -3.94 -5.47
C TYR A 1 -18.43 -5.02 -5.97
N LYS A 2 -18.61 -5.16 -7.29
CA LYS A 2 -19.50 -6.20 -7.85
C LYS A 2 -18.91 -7.60 -7.75
N GLU A 3 -17.58 -7.69 -7.66
CA GLU A 3 -16.81 -8.93 -7.51
C GLU A 3 -15.45 -8.59 -6.86
N ILE A 4 -14.93 -9.47 -6.00
CA ILE A 4 -13.58 -9.38 -5.43
C ILE A 4 -12.74 -10.43 -6.15
N VAL A 5 -11.73 -9.99 -6.90
CA VAL A 5 -10.85 -10.89 -7.66
C VAL A 5 -9.51 -11.00 -6.93
N PRO A 6 -9.05 -12.21 -6.57
CA PRO A 6 -7.76 -12.36 -5.93
C PRO A 6 -6.61 -12.15 -6.92
N SER A 7 -5.54 -11.50 -6.46
CA SER A 7 -4.30 -11.32 -7.23
C SER A 7 -3.09 -11.78 -6.41
N TRP A 8 -3.00 -13.10 -6.21
CA TRP A 8 -1.98 -13.69 -5.36
C TRP A 8 -0.57 -13.48 -5.91
N GLN A 9 -0.37 -13.60 -7.23
CA GLN A 9 0.93 -13.37 -7.86
C GLN A 9 1.44 -11.93 -7.63
N PHE A 10 0.53 -10.97 -7.56
CA PHE A 10 0.88 -9.58 -7.29
C PHE A 10 1.27 -9.37 -5.82
N ALA A 11 0.55 -10.00 -4.89
CA ALA A 11 0.89 -9.96 -3.48
C ALA A 11 2.26 -10.61 -3.20
N ASP A 12 2.53 -11.77 -3.79
CA ASP A 12 3.81 -12.47 -3.68
C ASP A 12 4.96 -11.62 -4.23
N PHE A 13 4.74 -10.95 -5.38
CA PHE A 13 5.74 -10.07 -5.98
C PHE A 13 6.05 -8.85 -5.10
N LEU A 14 5.03 -8.19 -4.53
CA LEU A 14 5.21 -6.98 -3.72
C LEU A 14 5.82 -7.26 -2.34
N LEU A 15 5.35 -8.31 -1.66
CA LEU A 15 5.82 -8.64 -0.31
C LEU A 15 7.14 -9.43 -0.34
N GLY A 16 7.36 -10.24 -1.37
CA GLY A 16 8.66 -10.80 -1.72
C GLY A 16 9.38 -11.53 -0.59
N TYR A 17 8.66 -12.17 0.34
CA TYR A 17 9.26 -12.80 1.52
C TYR A 17 10.35 -13.81 1.11
N GLY A 18 11.56 -13.63 1.65
CA GLY A 18 12.72 -14.47 1.33
C GLY A 18 13.40 -14.18 -0.01
N GLN A 19 12.91 -13.20 -0.79
CA GLN A 19 13.57 -12.75 -2.01
C GLN A 19 14.54 -11.59 -1.73
N ARG A 20 15.44 -11.34 -2.69
CA ARG A 20 16.32 -10.16 -2.65
C ARG A 20 15.45 -8.89 -2.70
N PRO A 21 15.65 -7.91 -1.79
CA PRO A 21 14.89 -6.66 -1.84
C PRO A 21 15.01 -5.99 -3.20
N ASN A 22 13.86 -5.68 -3.82
CA ASN A 22 13.82 -4.94 -5.07
C ASN A 22 13.71 -3.44 -4.75
N PRO A 23 14.69 -2.60 -5.11
CA PRO A 23 14.67 -1.19 -4.74
C PRO A 23 13.67 -0.41 -5.61
N HIS A 24 12.43 -0.32 -5.15
CA HIS A 24 11.36 0.46 -5.79
C HIS A 24 11.23 1.90 -5.25
N HIS A 25 12.26 2.42 -4.57
CA HIS A 25 12.22 3.76 -4.01
C HIS A 25 12.21 4.82 -5.13
N MET A 26 11.25 5.72 -5.06
CA MET A 26 11.13 6.86 -5.97
C MET A 26 11.44 8.16 -5.22
N SER A 27 12.12 9.09 -5.88
CA SER A 27 12.36 10.41 -5.29
C SER A 27 11.10 11.26 -5.32
N THR A 28 10.74 11.80 -4.16
CA THR A 28 9.56 12.67 -3.97
C THR A 28 9.91 14.17 -3.96
N ILE A 29 11.17 14.52 -4.24
CA ILE A 29 11.68 15.89 -4.15
C ILE A 29 10.93 16.85 -5.07
N LYS A 30 10.65 16.44 -6.31
CA LYS A 30 9.94 17.29 -7.28
C LYS A 30 8.53 17.65 -6.83
N LEU A 31 7.83 16.73 -6.14
CA LEU A 31 6.50 16.98 -5.58
C LEU A 31 6.56 18.01 -4.46
N ARG A 32 7.52 17.87 -3.53
CA ARG A 32 7.73 18.82 -2.43
C ARG A 32 8.09 20.22 -2.93
N GLN A 33 8.96 20.31 -3.93
CA GLN A 33 9.29 21.61 -4.58
C GLN A 33 8.07 22.29 -5.21
N ALA A 34 7.06 21.52 -5.63
CA ALA A 34 5.80 22.04 -6.15
C ALA A 34 4.75 22.31 -5.06
N GLY A 35 5.11 22.22 -3.77
CA GLY A 35 4.23 22.47 -2.61
C GLY A 35 3.42 21.26 -2.14
N PHE A 36 3.71 20.04 -2.64
CA PHE A 36 3.08 18.81 -2.17
C PHE A 36 3.93 18.17 -1.05
N ASP A 37 3.80 18.71 0.15
CA ASP A 37 4.63 18.31 1.31
C ASP A 37 4.02 17.20 2.18
N ALA A 38 2.79 16.78 1.87
CA ALA A 38 2.11 15.71 2.61
C ALA A 38 2.93 14.42 2.61
N CYS A 39 3.05 13.82 3.80
CA CYS A 39 3.74 12.56 4.03
C CYS A 39 2.97 11.78 5.09
N ILE A 40 2.87 10.47 4.89
CA ILE A 40 2.29 9.55 5.86
C ILE A 40 3.32 8.47 6.17
N ASP A 41 3.34 8.03 7.42
CA ASP A 41 4.08 6.83 7.80
C ASP A 41 3.48 5.60 7.10
N THR A 42 4.32 4.76 6.51
CA THR A 42 3.87 3.62 5.71
C THR A 42 3.07 2.62 6.55
N GLU A 43 3.46 2.39 7.81
CA GLU A 43 2.75 1.48 8.71
C GLU A 43 1.38 2.06 9.07
N ALA A 44 1.32 3.35 9.41
CA ALA A 44 0.05 4.04 9.68
C ALA A 44 -0.91 3.97 8.49
N MET A 45 -0.41 4.20 7.26
CA MET A 45 -1.20 4.05 6.03
C MET A 45 -1.73 2.62 5.87
N PHE A 46 -0.90 1.61 6.15
CA PHE A 46 -1.30 0.21 6.04
C PHE A 46 -2.44 -0.12 7.01
N VAL A 47 -2.34 0.33 8.26
CA VAL A 47 -3.39 0.18 9.27
C VAL A 47 -4.68 0.89 8.86
N GLU A 48 -4.58 2.12 8.34
CA GLU A 48 -5.73 2.88 7.84
C GLU A 48 -6.46 2.12 6.73
N LEU A 49 -5.72 1.62 5.74
CA LEU A 49 -6.28 0.88 4.61
C LEU A 49 -6.97 -0.42 5.05
N LEU A 50 -6.38 -1.17 5.98
CA LEU A 50 -7.02 -2.37 6.55
C LEU A 50 -8.31 -2.00 7.29
N GLY A 51 -8.29 -0.94 8.10
CA GLY A 51 -9.48 -0.44 8.78
C GLY A 51 -10.59 -0.02 7.81
N GLU A 52 -10.25 0.62 6.70
CA GLU A 52 -11.21 0.95 5.64
C GLU A 52 -11.83 -0.29 4.99
N LEU A 53 -11.04 -1.36 4.77
CA LEU A 53 -11.58 -2.62 4.26
C LEU A 53 -12.53 -3.30 5.26
N GLN A 54 -12.26 -3.20 6.56
CA GLN A 54 -13.15 -3.70 7.63
C GLN A 54 -14.45 -2.89 7.70
N LYS A 55 -14.38 -1.54 7.67
CA LYS A 55 -15.57 -0.67 7.60
C LYS A 55 -16.48 -1.02 6.43
N ARG A 56 -15.87 -1.41 5.31
CA ARG A 56 -16.57 -1.83 4.08
C ARG A 56 -17.01 -3.29 4.08
N LYS A 57 -16.77 -4.02 5.17
CA LYS A 57 -17.11 -5.44 5.36
C LYS A 57 -16.48 -6.37 4.31
N ILE A 58 -15.31 -5.99 3.80
CA ILE A 58 -14.50 -6.82 2.91
C ILE A 58 -13.63 -7.76 3.76
N LEU A 59 -13.12 -7.25 4.88
CA LEU A 59 -12.40 -8.02 5.90
C LEU A 59 -13.23 -8.07 7.20
N PRO A 60 -13.04 -9.12 8.03
CA PRO A 60 -13.61 -9.16 9.37
C PRO A 60 -12.98 -8.09 10.27
N ALA A 61 -13.73 -7.64 11.28
CA ALA A 61 -13.27 -6.71 12.31
C ALA A 61 -12.21 -7.34 13.23
#